data_AF-A0A3P6CNF2-F1
#
_entry.id   AF-A0A3P6CNF2-F1
#
_cell.length_a   1.000
_cell.length_b   1.000
_cell.length_c   1.000
_cell.angle_alpha   90.00
_cell.angle_beta   90.00
_cell.angle_gamma   90.00
#
_symmetry.space_group_name_H-M   'P 1'
#
loop_
_entity.id
_entity.type
_entity.pdbx_description
1 polymer ?
#
loop_
_entity_poly.entity_id
_entity_poly.type
_entity_poly.pdbx_seq_one_letter_code
_entity_poly.pdbx_strand_id
1 'polypeptide(L)'
;MSKSLTFIQTNASNPKTWVVIGVTVAGIVILAETRKRRIKALREEHFGAFLDRFELLPFPPPPPPAAKQTLSGLTFSISDAFDIKDYITGFGSPHWKKTHEAAEKTAVVVTTLLRNGATCVAKTVMDEMGFGITGENKRYGTPINPLMPSNVPGGCSSGSAVSVAAELVDFALGIDTTGGVRVPASFCGILAFRPSQGTVSSVGVLPNSQSLETAGWFARDPSVLCQVGHALLNLSAVTHKRQRSLIFADDLFELSDVPKQKSVHVVRKAIENLPGYQAPKHMNVGQYVASNVPSLAEFCERSGKSQDSASALKALASVMLSIQR
;
A
#
# COMPACT_ATOMS: atom_id res chain seq x y z
N MET A 1 -47.75 -46.38 35.24
CA MET A 1 -46.74 -47.45 35.39
C MET A 1 -45.39 -46.86 34.96
N SER A 2 -44.49 -46.66 35.92
CA SER A 2 -43.23 -45.93 35.81
C SER A 2 -42.05 -46.90 35.88
N LYS A 3 -41.14 -46.88 34.88
CA LYS A 3 -39.74 -47.36 34.92
C LYS A 3 -38.98 -46.60 33.81
N SER A 4 -38.27 -45.53 34.13
CA SER A 4 -36.85 -45.43 34.57
C SER A 4 -35.87 -45.28 33.39
N LEU A 5 -35.33 -44.06 33.28
CA LEU A 5 -34.23 -43.65 32.41
C LEU A 5 -32.92 -44.29 32.89
N THR A 6 -32.33 -45.15 32.08
CA THR A 6 -30.99 -45.70 32.33
C THR A 6 -29.95 -44.67 31.90
N PHE A 7 -29.33 -44.00 32.87
CA PHE A 7 -28.12 -43.23 32.69
C PHE A 7 -27.01 -44.14 32.14
N ILE A 8 -26.47 -43.81 30.97
CA ILE A 8 -25.21 -44.36 30.49
C ILE A 8 -24.10 -43.77 31.37
N GLN A 9 -23.67 -44.52 32.38
CA GLN A 9 -22.44 -44.27 33.12
C GLN A 9 -21.26 -44.43 32.15
N THR A 10 -20.69 -43.31 31.72
CA THR A 10 -19.37 -43.26 31.12
C THR A 10 -18.33 -43.58 32.18
N ASN A 11 -17.59 -44.67 31.99
CA ASN A 11 -16.45 -45.06 32.82
C ASN A 11 -15.35 -43.99 32.75
N ALA A 12 -15.39 -43.04 33.68
CA ALA A 12 -14.33 -42.10 33.97
C ALA A 12 -13.43 -42.69 35.06
N SER A 13 -12.31 -43.32 34.68
CA SER A 13 -11.06 -43.43 35.46
C SER A 13 -10.07 -44.36 34.75
N ASN A 14 -9.59 -43.97 33.57
CA ASN A 14 -8.38 -44.59 33.02
C ASN A 14 -7.26 -43.54 33.01
N PRO A 15 -6.28 -43.64 33.93
CA PRO A 15 -5.19 -42.68 34.02
C PRO A 15 -4.38 -42.62 32.72
N LYS A 16 -4.32 -43.72 31.95
CA LYS A 16 -3.65 -43.74 30.64
C LYS A 16 -4.34 -42.83 29.64
N THR A 17 -5.68 -42.75 29.65
CA THR A 17 -6.44 -41.87 28.75
C THR A 17 -6.20 -40.39 29.08
N TRP A 18 -6.14 -40.02 30.36
CA TRP A 18 -5.80 -38.66 30.79
C TRP A 18 -4.36 -38.26 30.44
N VAL A 19 -3.41 -39.19 30.58
CA VAL A 19 -2.02 -38.97 30.16
C VAL A 19 -1.92 -38.77 28.65
N VAL A 20 -2.60 -39.59 27.85
CA VAL A 20 -2.60 -39.44 26.38
C VAL A 20 -3.25 -38.12 25.94
N ILE A 21 -4.37 -37.73 26.55
CA ILE A 21 -5.01 -36.42 26.29
C ILE A 21 -4.08 -35.28 26.71
N GLY A 22 -3.47 -35.35 27.89
CA GLY A 22 -2.53 -34.34 28.39
C GLY A 22 -1.30 -34.17 27.49
N VAL A 23 -0.71 -35.28 27.02
CA VAL A 23 0.43 -35.26 26.07
C VAL A 23 0.01 -34.68 24.73
N THR A 24 -1.20 -34.99 24.24
CA THR A 24 -1.71 -34.47 22.96
C THR A 24 -1.97 -32.97 23.05
N VAL A 25 -2.63 -32.51 24.12
CA VAL A 25 -2.89 -31.08 24.37
C VAL A 25 -1.57 -30.32 24.55
N ALA A 26 -0.63 -30.86 25.33
CA ALA A 26 0.69 -30.27 25.50
C ALA A 26 1.46 -30.19 24.17
N GLY A 27 1.39 -31.25 23.35
CA GLY A 27 1.96 -31.27 22.00
C GLY A 27 1.37 -30.20 21.08
N ILE A 28 0.04 -30.01 21.08
CA ILE A 28 -0.64 -28.96 20.31
C ILE A 28 -0.22 -27.57 20.82
N VAL A 29 -0.15 -27.36 22.13
CA VAL A 29 0.26 -26.08 22.73
C VAL A 29 1.72 -25.77 22.38
N ILE A 30 2.63 -26.74 22.51
CA ILE A 30 4.04 -26.57 22.15
C ILE A 30 4.18 -26.28 20.65
N LEU A 31 3.44 -26.99 19.79
CA LEU A 31 3.45 -26.74 18.34
C LEU A 31 2.88 -25.36 17.99
N ALA A 32 1.81 -24.94 18.66
CA ALA A 32 1.23 -23.61 18.47
C ALA A 32 2.19 -22.51 18.94
N GLU A 33 2.87 -22.71 20.07
CA GLU A 33 3.80 -21.74 20.64
C GLU A 33 5.11 -21.66 19.85
N THR A 34 5.65 -22.80 19.40
CA THR A 34 6.82 -22.84 18.49
C THR A 34 6.49 -22.21 17.14
N ARG A 35 5.29 -22.44 16.60
CA ARG A 35 4.80 -21.75 15.39
C ARG A 35 4.69 -20.24 15.61
N LYS A 36 4.13 -19.80 16.74
CA LYS A 36 4.07 -18.37 17.11
C LYS A 36 5.46 -17.75 17.21
N ARG A 37 6.40 -18.40 17.90
CA ARG A 37 7.79 -17.94 18.02
C ARG A 37 8.49 -17.87 16.67
N ARG A 38 8.30 -18.87 15.81
CA ARG A 38 8.84 -18.86 14.44
C ARG A 38 8.24 -17.73 13.60
N ILE A 39 6.93 -17.52 13.66
CA ILE A 39 6.27 -16.39 12.98
C ILE A 39 6.80 -15.05 13.53
N LYS A 40 7.03 -14.95 14.85
CA LYS A 40 7.62 -13.76 15.46
C LYS A 40 9.06 -13.52 14.97
N ALA A 41 9.90 -14.55 14.94
CA ALA A 41 11.28 -14.45 14.45
C ALA A 41 11.34 -14.11 12.95
N LEU A 42 10.50 -14.72 12.10
CA LEU A 42 10.39 -14.38 10.68
C LEU A 42 9.87 -12.94 10.46
N ARG A 43 9.01 -12.44 11.36
CA ARG A 43 8.62 -11.03 11.37
C ARG A 43 9.78 -10.12 11.75
N GLU A 44 10.60 -10.51 12.72
CA GLU A 44 11.81 -9.76 13.08
C GLU A 44 12.84 -9.76 11.92
N GLU A 45 12.93 -10.84 11.14
CA GLU A 45 13.84 -10.96 9.98
C GLU A 45 13.51 -10.02 8.81
N HIS A 46 12.23 -9.63 8.66
CA HIS A 46 11.76 -8.82 7.52
C HIS A 46 10.89 -7.64 7.94
N PHE A 47 11.07 -7.13 9.17
CA PHE A 47 10.29 -6.01 9.71
C PHE A 47 8.77 -6.24 9.67
N GLY A 48 8.31 -7.49 9.61
CA GLY A 48 6.90 -7.85 9.46
C GLY A 48 6.27 -7.44 8.13
N ALA A 49 7.06 -7.10 7.11
CA ALA A 49 6.57 -6.57 5.85
C ALA A 49 5.85 -7.62 4.97
N PHE A 50 6.30 -8.88 5.00
CA PHE A 50 5.84 -9.94 4.09
C PHE A 50 4.75 -10.83 4.70
N LEU A 51 3.73 -11.14 3.91
CA LEU A 51 2.70 -12.15 4.20
C LEU A 51 3.13 -13.51 3.66
N ASP A 52 3.43 -13.55 2.36
CA ASP A 52 3.82 -14.75 1.63
C ASP A 52 5.09 -14.42 0.84
N ARG A 53 6.09 -15.31 0.88
CA ARG A 53 7.29 -15.24 0.04
C ARG A 53 7.21 -16.30 -1.05
N PHE A 54 7.57 -15.92 -2.25
CA PHE A 54 7.59 -16.76 -3.44
C PHE A 54 8.50 -16.09 -4.46
N GLU A 55 8.89 -16.79 -5.52
CA GLU A 55 9.59 -16.17 -6.64
C GLU A 55 8.75 -16.32 -7.90
N LEU A 56 8.23 -15.20 -8.39
CA LEU A 56 7.62 -15.12 -9.71
C LEU A 56 8.68 -14.56 -10.65
N LEU A 57 9.31 -15.47 -11.39
CA LEU A 57 10.42 -15.19 -12.29
C LEU A 57 9.95 -14.31 -13.48
N PRO A 58 10.86 -13.49 -14.04
CA PRO A 58 10.57 -12.71 -15.23
C PRO A 58 10.29 -13.61 -16.43
N PHE A 59 9.59 -13.07 -17.42
CA PHE A 59 9.43 -13.75 -18.70
C PHE A 59 10.79 -13.87 -19.41
N PRO A 60 11.03 -14.97 -20.15
CA PRO A 60 12.27 -15.14 -20.88
C PRO A 60 12.48 -13.95 -21.83
N PRO A 61 13.73 -13.46 -21.96
CA PRO A 61 14.02 -12.35 -22.84
C PRO A 61 13.66 -12.72 -24.29
N PRO A 62 13.19 -11.76 -25.10
CA PRO A 62 12.89 -12.06 -26.50
C PRO A 62 14.20 -12.37 -27.26
N PRO A 63 14.14 -13.17 -28.34
CA PRO A 63 15.33 -13.50 -29.11
C PRO A 63 15.98 -12.23 -29.71
N PRO A 64 17.32 -12.15 -29.81
CA PRO A 64 18.01 -11.03 -30.43
C PRO A 64 17.48 -10.74 -31.86
N PRO A 65 17.36 -9.46 -32.29
CA PRO A 65 17.78 -8.22 -31.63
C PRO A 65 16.64 -7.58 -30.81
N ALA A 66 16.32 -8.15 -29.66
CA ALA A 66 15.33 -7.58 -28.74
C ALA A 66 15.89 -6.41 -27.94
N ALA A 67 15.03 -5.43 -27.64
CA ALA A 67 15.36 -4.36 -26.70
C ALA A 67 15.68 -4.93 -25.31
N LYS A 68 16.65 -4.32 -24.62
CA LYS A 68 17.06 -4.72 -23.27
C LYS A 68 15.88 -4.54 -22.30
N GLN A 69 15.59 -5.58 -21.51
CA GLN A 69 14.66 -5.51 -20.38
C GLN A 69 15.18 -4.50 -19.35
N THR A 70 14.41 -3.43 -19.11
CA THR A 70 14.85 -2.27 -18.32
C THR A 70 14.95 -2.54 -16.82
N LEU A 71 14.21 -3.53 -16.33
CA LEU A 71 14.15 -3.90 -14.91
C LEU A 71 14.88 -5.23 -14.62
N SER A 72 15.72 -5.69 -15.55
CA SER A 72 16.46 -6.94 -15.39
C SER A 72 17.33 -6.91 -14.14
N GLY A 73 17.19 -7.94 -13.30
CA GLY A 73 17.94 -8.08 -12.04
C GLY A 73 17.33 -7.34 -10.85
N LEU A 74 16.26 -6.55 -11.06
CA LEU A 74 15.54 -5.91 -9.96
C LEU A 74 14.49 -6.84 -9.36
N THR A 75 14.33 -6.76 -8.06
CA THR A 75 13.34 -7.47 -7.26
C THR A 75 12.25 -6.53 -6.78
N PHE A 76 11.02 -7.04 -6.67
CA PHE A 76 9.92 -6.27 -6.12
C PHE A 76 8.96 -7.08 -5.28
N SER A 77 8.25 -6.38 -4.41
CA SER A 77 7.13 -6.94 -3.66
C SER A 77 5.82 -6.24 -4.03
N ILE A 78 4.68 -6.89 -3.81
CA ILE A 78 3.36 -6.32 -4.09
C ILE A 78 2.51 -6.28 -2.83
N SER A 79 1.69 -5.24 -2.67
CA SER A 79 0.63 -5.23 -1.65
C SER A 79 -0.32 -6.41 -1.84
N ASP A 80 -0.98 -6.88 -0.79
CA ASP A 80 -1.95 -7.99 -0.88
C ASP A 80 -3.28 -7.58 -1.54
N ALA A 81 -3.24 -6.68 -2.51
CA ALA A 81 -4.35 -6.26 -3.36
C ALA A 81 -4.12 -6.60 -4.83
N PHE A 82 -2.97 -7.18 -5.19
CA PHE A 82 -2.61 -7.53 -6.57
C PHE A 82 -2.72 -9.03 -6.79
N ASP A 83 -3.48 -9.43 -7.79
CA ASP A 83 -3.66 -10.82 -8.17
C ASP A 83 -2.40 -11.45 -8.75
N ILE A 84 -2.16 -12.69 -8.36
CA ILE A 84 -1.18 -13.59 -8.95
C ILE A 84 -1.92 -14.85 -9.30
N LYS A 85 -1.76 -15.33 -10.53
CA LYS A 85 -2.37 -16.57 -11.00
C LYS A 85 -2.08 -17.71 -10.02
N ASP A 86 -3.13 -18.46 -9.67
CA ASP A 86 -3.11 -19.61 -8.75
C ASP A 86 -2.88 -19.25 -7.26
N TYR A 87 -2.84 -17.96 -6.91
CA TYR A 87 -2.80 -17.48 -5.53
C TYR A 87 -4.10 -16.78 -5.15
N ILE A 88 -4.51 -16.92 -3.89
CA ILE A 88 -5.62 -16.15 -3.32
C ILE A 88 -5.08 -14.80 -2.82
N THR A 89 -5.59 -13.70 -3.37
CA THR A 89 -5.33 -12.34 -2.88
C THR A 89 -6.17 -12.08 -1.63
N GLY A 90 -5.51 -11.80 -0.51
CA GLY A 90 -6.17 -11.73 0.80
C GLY A 90 -6.73 -10.36 1.16
N PHE A 91 -6.38 -9.30 0.42
CA PHE A 91 -6.81 -7.93 0.66
C PHE A 91 -6.58 -7.47 2.10
N GLY A 92 -5.47 -7.90 2.71
CA GLY A 92 -5.18 -7.60 4.12
C GLY A 92 -6.12 -8.27 5.13
N SER A 93 -7.03 -9.15 4.72
CA SER A 93 -7.98 -9.85 5.59
C SER A 93 -7.87 -11.37 5.46
N PRO A 94 -7.59 -12.11 6.56
CA PRO A 94 -7.68 -13.58 6.55
C PRO A 94 -9.11 -14.09 6.30
N HIS A 95 -10.14 -13.29 6.57
CA HIS A 95 -11.52 -13.68 6.29
C HIS A 95 -11.79 -13.60 4.80
N TRP A 96 -11.42 -12.49 4.16
CA TRP A 96 -11.47 -12.34 2.70
C TRP A 96 -10.73 -13.48 2.00
N LYS A 97 -9.49 -13.78 2.41
CA LYS A 97 -8.69 -14.89 1.84
C LYS A 97 -9.36 -16.27 1.97
N LYS A 98 -10.25 -16.47 2.95
CA LYS A 98 -10.97 -17.75 3.13
C LYS A 98 -12.23 -17.87 2.30
N THR A 99 -12.83 -16.75 1.90
CA THR A 99 -14.10 -16.71 1.16
C THR A 99 -13.92 -16.49 -0.34
N HIS A 100 -12.69 -16.27 -0.79
CA HIS A 100 -12.35 -16.01 -2.19
C HIS A 100 -11.46 -17.11 -2.75
N GLU A 101 -11.57 -17.33 -4.05
CA GLU A 101 -10.82 -18.33 -4.78
C GLU A 101 -9.48 -17.77 -5.28
N ALA A 102 -8.63 -18.68 -5.77
CA ALA A 102 -7.37 -18.30 -6.37
C ALA A 102 -7.61 -17.52 -7.67
N ALA A 103 -6.80 -16.50 -7.94
CA ALA A 103 -6.95 -15.72 -9.16
C ALA A 103 -6.61 -16.57 -10.39
N GLU A 104 -7.42 -16.46 -11.44
CA GLU A 104 -7.15 -17.15 -12.72
C GLU A 104 -5.98 -16.53 -13.50
N LYS A 105 -5.70 -15.25 -13.22
CA LYS A 105 -4.70 -14.45 -13.95
C LYS A 105 -3.94 -13.56 -12.99
N THR A 106 -2.67 -13.34 -13.30
CA THR A 106 -1.84 -12.32 -12.64
C THR A 106 -2.25 -10.93 -13.09
N ALA A 107 -2.25 -9.97 -12.17
CA ALA A 107 -2.56 -8.57 -12.44
C ALA A 107 -1.74 -8.03 -13.62
N VAL A 108 -2.35 -7.17 -14.44
CA VAL A 108 -1.70 -6.66 -15.66
C VAL A 108 -0.43 -5.89 -15.31
N VAL A 109 -0.48 -5.05 -14.28
CA VAL A 109 0.67 -4.28 -13.79
C VAL A 109 1.83 -5.19 -13.35
N VAL A 110 1.55 -6.28 -12.63
CA VAL A 110 2.55 -7.26 -12.21
C VAL A 110 3.14 -7.97 -13.44
N THR A 111 2.28 -8.41 -14.36
CA THR A 111 2.69 -9.06 -15.61
C THR A 111 3.60 -8.15 -16.45
N THR A 112 3.30 -6.85 -16.54
CA THR A 112 4.13 -5.87 -17.25
C THR A 112 5.53 -5.77 -16.65
N LEU A 113 5.66 -5.75 -15.33
CA LEU A 113 6.97 -5.68 -14.66
C LEU A 113 7.80 -6.95 -14.89
N LEU A 114 7.16 -8.13 -14.80
CA LEU A 114 7.82 -9.41 -15.09
C LEU A 114 8.31 -9.48 -16.53
N ARG A 115 7.54 -8.94 -17.49
CA ARG A 115 7.94 -8.86 -18.91
C ARG A 115 9.12 -7.92 -19.13
N ASN A 116 9.26 -6.91 -18.28
CA ASN A 116 10.39 -5.98 -18.27
C ASN A 116 11.60 -6.49 -17.47
N GLY A 117 11.59 -7.75 -17.01
CA GLY A 117 12.75 -8.42 -16.42
C GLY A 117 12.84 -8.39 -14.90
N ALA A 118 11.85 -7.81 -14.21
CA ALA A 118 11.82 -7.78 -12.75
C ALA A 118 11.34 -9.12 -12.16
N THR A 119 11.75 -9.44 -10.94
CA THR A 119 11.32 -10.64 -10.20
C THR A 119 10.42 -10.25 -9.02
N CYS A 120 9.22 -10.81 -8.92
CA CYS A 120 8.36 -10.57 -7.75
C CYS A 120 8.69 -11.59 -6.65
N VAL A 121 9.03 -11.11 -5.44
CA VAL A 121 9.57 -11.95 -4.37
C VAL A 121 8.65 -12.12 -3.15
N ALA A 122 7.56 -11.34 -3.07
CA ALA A 122 6.65 -11.38 -1.93
C ALA A 122 5.31 -10.66 -2.17
N LYS A 123 4.29 -11.12 -1.43
CA LYS A 123 3.10 -10.33 -1.07
C LYS A 123 3.33 -9.69 0.30
N THR A 124 2.88 -8.45 0.46
CA THR A 124 3.14 -7.63 1.65
C THR A 124 1.89 -7.34 2.45
N VAL A 125 2.09 -7.04 3.73
CA VAL A 125 1.03 -6.60 4.64
C VAL A 125 0.44 -5.27 4.17
N MET A 126 -0.86 -5.12 4.34
CA MET A 126 -1.59 -3.88 4.12
C MET A 126 -2.70 -3.71 5.16
N ASP A 127 -3.23 -2.51 5.30
CA ASP A 127 -4.45 -2.26 6.07
C ASP A 127 -5.61 -3.08 5.48
N GLU A 128 -6.48 -3.59 6.35
CA GLU A 128 -7.54 -4.52 5.96
C GLU A 128 -8.47 -3.88 4.91
N MET A 129 -8.56 -4.52 3.74
CA MET A 129 -9.31 -4.07 2.56
C MET A 129 -8.94 -2.66 2.07
N GLY A 130 -7.75 -2.18 2.42
CA GLY A 130 -7.32 -0.82 2.11
C GLY A 130 -8.04 0.27 2.92
N PHE A 131 -8.85 -0.08 3.92
CA PHE A 131 -9.49 0.87 4.84
C PHE A 131 -8.55 1.24 5.98
N GLY A 132 -7.56 2.07 5.68
CA GLY A 132 -6.67 2.62 6.69
C GLY A 132 -5.54 3.43 6.09
N ILE A 133 -4.88 4.19 6.96
CA ILE A 133 -3.78 5.09 6.59
C ILE A 133 -2.59 4.96 7.53
N THR A 134 -2.70 4.17 8.61
CA THR A 134 -1.65 4.03 9.62
C THR A 134 -0.73 2.86 9.32
N GLY A 135 -1.18 1.85 8.55
CA GLY A 135 -0.37 0.66 8.30
C GLY A 135 -0.66 -0.49 9.25
N GLU A 136 -1.61 -0.30 10.16
CA GLU A 136 -1.93 -1.25 11.21
C GLU A 136 -2.85 -2.36 10.70
N ASN A 137 -2.48 -3.61 10.99
CA ASN A 137 -3.33 -4.75 10.70
C ASN A 137 -3.46 -5.63 11.94
N LYS A 138 -4.67 -5.72 12.51
CA LYS A 138 -4.92 -6.49 13.74
C LYS A 138 -4.68 -7.99 13.57
N ARG A 139 -4.76 -8.51 12.35
CA ARG A 139 -4.67 -9.94 12.05
C ARG A 139 -3.26 -10.33 11.63
N TYR A 140 -2.62 -9.52 10.80
CA TYR A 140 -1.27 -9.75 10.28
C TYR A 140 -0.17 -8.97 11.00
N GLY A 141 -0.51 -8.15 11.99
CA GLY A 141 0.44 -7.27 12.68
C GLY A 141 0.78 -6.02 11.87
N THR A 142 1.41 -5.06 12.52
CA THR A 142 1.88 -3.82 11.89
C THR A 142 3.35 -4.00 11.48
N PRO A 143 3.73 -3.76 10.21
CA PRO A 143 5.13 -3.72 9.82
C PRO A 143 5.92 -2.67 10.61
N ILE A 144 7.16 -2.97 10.95
CA ILE A 144 8.04 -2.07 11.72
C ILE A 144 8.69 -1.10 10.74
N ASN A 145 8.48 0.21 10.95
CA ASN A 145 9.16 1.23 10.17
C ASN A 145 10.68 1.21 10.48
N PRO A 146 11.56 0.93 9.51
CA PRO A 146 13.00 0.82 9.76
C PRO A 146 13.64 2.16 10.12
N LEU A 147 13.07 3.28 9.67
CA LEU A 147 13.56 4.63 9.97
C LEU A 147 13.15 5.07 11.38
N MET A 148 11.94 4.70 11.82
CA MET A 148 11.37 5.09 13.12
C MET A 148 10.59 3.91 13.74
N PRO A 149 11.27 2.92 14.36
CA PRO A 149 10.64 1.68 14.83
C PRO A 149 9.50 1.83 15.84
N SER A 150 9.44 2.96 16.55
CA SER A 150 8.38 3.28 17.52
C SER A 150 7.15 3.95 16.90
N ASN A 151 7.18 4.24 15.60
CA ASN A 151 6.11 4.89 14.87
C ASN A 151 5.50 3.93 13.85
N VAL A 152 4.24 4.18 13.51
CA VAL A 152 3.56 3.41 12.45
C VAL A 152 4.22 3.70 11.08
N PRO A 153 4.25 2.71 10.17
CA PRO A 153 4.86 2.88 8.85
C PRO A 153 3.98 3.66 7.86
N GLY A 154 2.73 3.95 8.21
CA GLY A 154 1.72 4.50 7.30
C GLY A 154 1.06 3.40 6.46
N GLY A 155 -0.06 3.70 5.82
CA GLY A 155 -0.87 2.74 5.07
C GLY A 155 -1.67 3.38 3.94
N CYS A 156 -2.44 2.61 3.17
CA CYS A 156 -2.72 1.20 3.38
C CYS A 156 -1.61 0.23 2.95
N SER A 157 -0.66 0.63 2.09
CA SER A 157 0.39 -0.27 1.56
C SER A 157 1.64 -0.33 2.45
N SER A 158 1.45 -0.60 3.74
CA SER A 158 2.51 -0.53 4.76
C SER A 158 3.68 -1.47 4.52
N GLY A 159 3.42 -2.73 4.22
CA GLY A 159 4.46 -3.72 3.98
C GLY A 159 5.26 -3.44 2.72
N SER A 160 4.64 -2.90 1.66
CA SER A 160 5.35 -2.45 0.45
C SER A 160 6.33 -1.31 0.74
N ALA A 161 5.95 -0.36 1.59
CA ALA A 161 6.85 0.73 1.94
C ALA A 161 7.98 0.25 2.86
N VAL A 162 7.67 -0.58 3.86
CA VAL A 162 8.67 -1.14 4.76
C VAL A 162 9.65 -2.05 4.03
N SER A 163 9.19 -2.87 3.07
CA SER A 163 10.10 -3.75 2.31
C SER A 163 11.12 -2.97 1.50
N VAL A 164 10.73 -1.85 0.89
CA VAL A 164 11.63 -0.95 0.17
C VAL A 164 12.53 -0.18 1.13
N ALA A 165 11.98 0.37 2.22
CA ALA A 165 12.74 1.14 3.20
C ALA A 165 13.79 0.30 3.93
N ALA A 166 13.51 -0.97 4.17
CA ALA A 166 14.41 -1.94 4.79
C ALA A 166 15.34 -2.64 3.77
N GLU A 167 15.35 -2.19 2.51
CA GLU A 167 16.20 -2.74 1.43
C GLU A 167 16.00 -4.24 1.19
N LEU A 168 14.79 -4.76 1.47
CA LEU A 168 14.44 -6.15 1.20
C LEU A 168 14.12 -6.39 -0.28
N VAL A 169 13.76 -5.33 -1.00
CA VAL A 169 13.47 -5.30 -2.45
C VAL A 169 13.88 -3.95 -3.03
N ASP A 170 14.11 -3.90 -4.35
CA ASP A 170 14.51 -2.67 -5.05
C ASP A 170 13.35 -1.68 -5.20
N PHE A 171 12.13 -2.21 -5.42
CA PHE A 171 10.91 -1.43 -5.51
C PHE A 171 9.69 -2.24 -5.04
N ALA A 172 8.53 -1.60 -4.88
CA ALA A 172 7.30 -2.30 -4.53
C ALA A 172 6.06 -1.67 -5.17
N LEU A 173 5.01 -2.47 -5.33
CA LEU A 173 3.68 -2.00 -5.74
C LEU A 173 2.75 -1.82 -4.54
N GLY A 174 1.93 -0.78 -4.57
CA GLY A 174 0.86 -0.54 -3.61
C GLY A 174 -0.37 0.04 -4.28
N ILE A 175 -1.45 0.15 -3.51
CA ILE A 175 -2.69 0.79 -3.95
C ILE A 175 -2.86 2.12 -3.22
N ASP A 176 -3.31 3.15 -3.94
CA ASP A 176 -3.54 4.48 -3.41
C ASP A 176 -4.98 4.89 -3.76
N THR A 177 -5.86 4.86 -2.76
CA THR A 177 -7.22 5.40 -2.86
C THR A 177 -7.26 6.83 -2.30
N THR A 178 -6.76 7.00 -1.07
CA THR A 178 -6.78 8.26 -0.31
C THR A 178 -5.39 8.66 0.20
N GLY A 179 -4.33 8.05 -0.33
CA GLY A 179 -2.95 8.23 0.15
C GLY A 179 -2.21 6.92 0.43
N GLY A 180 -2.79 5.77 0.06
CA GLY A 180 -2.29 4.44 0.41
C GLY A 180 -0.89 4.08 -0.05
N VAL A 181 -0.33 4.86 -0.98
CA VAL A 181 1.08 4.79 -1.41
C VAL A 181 1.87 5.99 -0.89
N ARG A 182 1.31 7.21 -1.01
CA ARG A 182 2.03 8.44 -0.66
C ARG A 182 2.30 8.60 0.83
N VAL A 183 1.35 8.24 1.69
CA VAL A 183 1.50 8.33 3.15
C VAL A 183 2.58 7.38 3.69
N PRO A 184 2.56 6.08 3.38
CA PRO A 184 3.59 5.18 3.88
C PRO A 184 4.98 5.49 3.32
N ALA A 185 5.07 6.02 2.09
CA ALA A 185 6.34 6.50 1.54
C ALA A 185 6.94 7.65 2.37
N SER A 186 6.10 8.63 2.72
CA SER A 186 6.49 9.75 3.58
C SER A 186 6.96 9.28 4.95
N PHE A 187 6.22 8.37 5.58
CA PHE A 187 6.54 7.87 6.93
C PHE A 187 7.79 7.01 6.96
N CYS A 188 8.01 6.19 5.93
CA CYS A 188 9.19 5.33 5.80
C CYS A 188 10.40 6.05 5.16
N GLY A 189 10.28 7.32 4.78
CA GLY A 189 11.38 8.12 4.22
C GLY A 189 11.85 7.66 2.84
N ILE A 190 10.94 7.16 2.00
CA ILE A 190 11.24 6.66 0.65
C ILE A 190 10.42 7.39 -0.42
N LEU A 191 10.76 7.17 -1.68
CA LEU A 191 10.04 7.77 -2.80
C LEU A 191 8.86 6.90 -3.18
N ALA A 192 7.80 7.56 -3.64
CA ALA A 192 6.71 6.86 -4.29
C ALA A 192 6.05 7.72 -5.36
N PHE A 193 5.39 7.04 -6.30
CA PHE A 193 4.65 7.66 -7.37
C PHE A 193 3.24 7.10 -7.44
N ARG A 194 2.26 7.99 -7.32
CA ARG A 194 0.86 7.73 -7.66
C ARG A 194 0.62 8.32 -9.06
N PRO A 195 0.44 7.49 -10.10
CA PRO A 195 0.14 7.99 -11.43
C PRO A 195 -1.25 8.64 -11.51
N SER A 196 -1.55 9.32 -12.61
CA SER A 196 -2.92 9.77 -12.89
C SER A 196 -3.86 8.56 -12.94
N GLN A 197 -5.05 8.69 -12.36
CA GLN A 197 -6.03 7.60 -12.34
C GLN A 197 -6.33 7.12 -13.77
N GLY A 198 -6.40 5.81 -13.95
CA GLY A 198 -6.66 5.18 -15.25
C GLY A 198 -5.47 5.04 -16.19
N THR A 199 -4.30 5.64 -15.89
CA THR A 199 -3.12 5.51 -16.77
C THR A 199 -2.40 4.17 -16.64
N VAL A 200 -2.44 3.55 -15.45
CA VAL A 200 -1.98 2.18 -15.21
C VAL A 200 -3.21 1.28 -15.07
N SER A 201 -3.17 0.12 -15.73
CA SER A 201 -4.27 -0.83 -15.66
C SER A 201 -4.51 -1.33 -14.23
N SER A 202 -5.76 -1.26 -13.78
CA SER A 202 -6.23 -1.83 -12.51
C SER A 202 -6.75 -3.27 -12.65
N VAL A 203 -6.61 -3.90 -13.82
CA VAL A 203 -7.06 -5.28 -14.03
C VAL A 203 -6.25 -6.25 -13.16
N GLY A 204 -6.94 -6.99 -12.31
CA GLY A 204 -6.36 -7.87 -11.28
C GLY A 204 -5.85 -7.11 -10.06
N VAL A 205 -6.34 -5.88 -9.82
CA VAL A 205 -6.07 -5.12 -8.60
C VAL A 205 -7.41 -4.95 -7.86
N LEU A 206 -7.47 -5.41 -6.61
CA LEU A 206 -8.66 -5.28 -5.79
C LEU A 206 -8.84 -3.81 -5.39
N PRO A 207 -9.97 -3.17 -5.77
CA PRO A 207 -10.18 -1.77 -5.48
C PRO A 207 -10.91 -1.57 -4.16
N ASN A 208 -10.42 -0.63 -3.34
CA ASN A 208 -11.21 -0.06 -2.23
C ASN A 208 -12.24 0.95 -2.77
N SER A 209 -11.92 1.65 -3.87
CA SER A 209 -12.89 2.49 -4.58
C SER A 209 -12.59 2.51 -6.06
N GLN A 210 -13.52 2.03 -6.89
CA GLN A 210 -13.29 1.91 -8.35
C GLN A 210 -12.93 3.24 -9.01
N SER A 211 -13.46 4.36 -8.53
CA SER A 211 -13.23 5.70 -9.09
C SER A 211 -11.96 6.38 -8.59
N LEU A 212 -11.42 5.96 -7.45
CA LEU A 212 -10.23 6.56 -6.85
C LEU A 212 -9.00 5.65 -6.90
N GLU A 213 -9.20 4.35 -7.06
CA GLU A 213 -8.12 3.39 -6.91
C GLU A 213 -7.03 3.61 -7.96
N THR A 214 -5.78 3.53 -7.53
CA THR A 214 -4.65 3.66 -8.42
C THR A 214 -3.50 2.81 -7.92
N ALA A 215 -2.99 1.92 -8.77
CA ALA A 215 -1.74 1.23 -8.52
C ALA A 215 -0.57 2.24 -8.58
N GLY A 216 0.14 2.39 -7.47
CA GLY A 216 1.35 3.18 -7.36
C GLY A 216 2.55 2.31 -7.01
N TRP A 217 3.74 2.91 -7.02
CA TRP A 217 4.97 2.20 -6.71
C TRP A 217 5.91 3.00 -5.83
N PHE A 218 6.78 2.28 -5.14
CA PHE A 218 7.76 2.78 -4.19
C PHE A 218 9.16 2.42 -4.67
N ALA A 219 10.14 3.27 -4.42
CA ALA A 219 11.56 2.95 -4.55
C ALA A 219 12.40 3.85 -3.64
N ARG A 220 13.63 3.44 -3.32
CA ARG A 220 14.61 4.32 -2.69
C ARG A 220 15.40 5.13 -3.70
N ASP A 221 15.77 4.49 -4.80
CA ASP A 221 16.51 5.11 -5.89
C ASP A 221 15.55 5.79 -6.87
N PRO A 222 15.69 7.12 -7.13
CA PRO A 222 14.93 7.82 -8.16
C PRO A 222 15.05 7.18 -9.55
N SER A 223 16.19 6.58 -9.88
CA SER A 223 16.42 5.88 -11.15
C SER A 223 15.50 4.67 -11.26
N VAL A 224 15.42 3.84 -10.21
CA VAL A 224 14.51 2.70 -10.15
C VAL A 224 13.05 3.16 -10.23
N LEU A 225 12.68 4.21 -9.48
CA LEU A 225 11.33 4.79 -9.53
C LEU A 225 10.94 5.20 -10.96
N CYS A 226 11.87 5.84 -11.68
CA CYS A 226 11.70 6.28 -13.06
C CYS A 226 11.63 5.10 -14.04
N GLN A 227 12.49 4.08 -13.88
CA GLN A 227 12.48 2.89 -14.74
C GLN A 227 11.16 2.13 -14.63
N VAL A 228 10.63 1.96 -13.42
CA VAL A 228 9.30 1.38 -13.18
C VAL A 228 8.23 2.24 -13.85
N GLY A 229 8.32 3.57 -13.72
CA GLY A 229 7.40 4.49 -14.40
C GLY A 229 7.42 4.37 -15.92
N HIS A 230 8.60 4.26 -16.54
CA HIS A 230 8.72 4.04 -17.98
C HIS A 230 8.10 2.70 -18.41
N ALA A 231 8.32 1.64 -17.64
CA ALA A 231 7.76 0.32 -17.91
C ALA A 231 6.22 0.29 -17.80
N LEU A 232 5.64 1.02 -16.85
CA LEU A 232 4.20 0.99 -16.58
C LEU A 232 3.39 2.01 -17.37
N LEU A 233 3.94 3.19 -17.64
CA LEU A 233 3.22 4.29 -18.29
C LEU A 233 3.39 4.33 -19.80
N ASN A 234 4.28 3.49 -20.38
CA ASN A 234 4.62 3.51 -21.80
C ASN A 234 4.90 4.93 -22.34
N LEU A 235 5.55 5.76 -21.52
CA LEU A 235 5.81 7.15 -21.89
C LEU A 235 6.80 7.21 -23.05
N SER A 236 6.40 7.85 -24.14
CA SER A 236 7.34 8.38 -25.12
C SER A 236 8.33 9.31 -24.42
N ALA A 237 9.59 9.33 -24.88
CA ALA A 237 10.58 10.27 -24.36
C ALA A 237 10.07 11.71 -24.53
N VAL A 238 9.57 12.31 -23.44
CA VAL A 238 9.06 13.68 -23.46
C VAL A 238 10.25 14.62 -23.30
N THR A 239 10.47 15.49 -24.28
CA THR A 239 11.40 16.62 -24.13
C THR A 239 11.04 17.41 -22.88
N HIS A 240 12.00 17.60 -21.97
CA HIS A 240 11.80 18.40 -20.77
C HIS A 240 11.20 19.77 -21.13
N LYS A 241 10.05 20.11 -20.53
CA LYS A 241 9.50 21.47 -20.65
C LYS A 241 10.56 22.47 -20.18
N ARG A 242 10.89 23.43 -21.04
CA ARG A 242 11.91 24.48 -20.79
C ARG A 242 11.52 25.43 -19.66
N GLN A 243 10.23 25.51 -19.31
CA GLN A 243 9.72 26.40 -18.29
C GLN A 243 8.76 25.67 -17.35
N ARG A 244 8.99 25.80 -16.05
CA ARG A 244 8.28 25.15 -14.95
C ARG A 244 7.81 26.23 -13.99
N SER A 245 6.52 26.25 -13.67
CA SER A 245 5.96 27.13 -12.65
C SER A 245 5.62 26.28 -11.43
N LEU A 246 6.12 26.69 -10.26
CA LEU A 246 5.73 26.08 -8.99
C LEU A 246 4.65 26.95 -8.33
N ILE A 247 3.66 26.33 -7.72
CA ILE A 247 2.62 27.00 -6.94
C ILE A 247 2.58 26.36 -5.55
N PHE A 248 2.68 27.16 -4.50
CA PHE A 248 2.47 26.75 -3.11
C PHE A 248 0.98 26.83 -2.78
N ALA A 249 0.43 25.70 -2.34
CA ALA A 249 -0.93 25.57 -1.82
C ALA A 249 -0.96 26.00 -0.34
N ASP A 250 -1.09 27.29 -0.11
CA ASP A 250 -0.86 27.91 1.19
C ASP A 250 -1.79 27.37 2.29
N ASP A 251 -3.06 27.19 1.94
CA ASP A 251 -4.11 26.62 2.78
C ASP A 251 -3.82 25.17 3.19
N LEU A 252 -3.16 24.39 2.34
CA LEU A 252 -2.75 23.01 2.68
C LEU A 252 -1.54 22.99 3.61
N PHE A 253 -0.59 23.92 3.45
CA PHE A 253 0.55 24.03 4.37
C PHE A 253 0.14 24.54 5.75
N GLU A 254 -0.93 25.33 5.85
CA GLU A 254 -1.50 25.79 7.12
C GLU A 254 -2.12 24.66 7.95
N LEU A 255 -2.44 23.51 7.34
CA LEU A 255 -2.90 22.31 8.06
C LEU A 255 -1.75 21.52 8.70
N SER A 256 -0.49 21.86 8.41
CA SER A 256 0.68 21.19 8.96
C SER A 256 1.16 21.90 10.23
N ASP A 257 1.55 21.13 11.25
CA ASP A 257 2.26 21.68 12.42
C ASP A 257 3.67 22.20 12.07
N VAL A 258 4.18 21.88 10.88
CA VAL A 258 5.44 22.42 10.37
C VAL A 258 5.21 23.86 9.91
N PRO A 259 5.95 24.86 10.46
CA PRO A 259 5.81 26.24 10.01
C PRO A 259 5.95 26.37 8.49
N LYS A 260 4.94 26.95 7.84
CA LYS A 260 4.87 27.14 6.38
C LYS A 260 6.17 27.70 5.79
N GLN A 261 6.80 28.65 6.47
CA GLN A 261 8.06 29.28 6.02
C GLN A 261 9.20 28.26 5.91
N LYS A 262 9.26 27.25 6.79
CA LYS A 262 10.25 26.18 6.72
C LYS A 262 10.03 25.33 5.48
N SER A 263 8.80 24.88 5.24
CA SER A 263 8.46 24.06 4.06
C SER A 263 8.73 24.81 2.76
N VAL A 264 8.30 26.07 2.67
CA VAL A 264 8.56 26.94 1.51
C VAL A 264 10.06 27.15 1.31
N HIS A 265 10.83 27.36 2.39
CA HIS A 265 12.27 27.53 2.31
C HIS A 265 12.97 26.26 1.78
N VAL A 266 12.64 25.08 2.30
CA VAL A 266 13.22 23.80 1.86
C VAL A 266 12.94 23.58 0.37
N VAL A 267 11.70 23.78 -0.07
CA VAL A 267 11.34 23.61 -1.48
C VAL A 267 12.05 24.63 -2.36
N ARG A 268 12.10 25.91 -1.95
CA ARG A 268 12.82 26.97 -2.70
C ARG A 268 14.29 26.62 -2.86
N LYS A 269 14.95 26.20 -1.78
CA LYS A 269 16.36 25.82 -1.77
C LYS A 269 16.64 24.57 -2.61
N ALA A 270 15.67 23.67 -2.73
CA ALA A 270 15.78 22.48 -3.59
C ALA A 270 15.69 22.83 -5.10
N ILE A 271 14.91 23.86 -5.47
CA ILE A 271 14.69 24.22 -6.88
C ILE A 271 15.59 25.36 -7.38
N GLU A 272 16.21 26.15 -6.49
CA GLU A 272 16.96 27.35 -6.88
C GLU A 272 18.10 27.07 -7.86
N ASN A 273 18.68 25.86 -7.79
CA ASN A 273 19.78 25.41 -8.65
C ASN A 273 19.29 24.60 -9.86
N LEU A 274 17.97 24.42 -10.04
CA LEU A 274 17.41 23.65 -11.14
C LEU A 274 17.00 24.58 -12.30
N PRO A 275 17.45 24.32 -13.54
CA PRO A 275 17.13 25.16 -14.67
C PRO A 275 15.64 25.09 -15.03
N GLY A 276 15.10 26.21 -15.50
CA GLY A 276 13.74 26.31 -16.04
C GLY A 276 12.64 26.57 -15.01
N TYR A 277 12.93 26.66 -13.72
CA TYR A 277 11.93 27.05 -12.70
C TYR A 277 11.74 28.57 -12.66
N GLN A 278 10.50 29.02 -12.79
CA GLN A 278 10.10 30.40 -12.49
C GLN A 278 10.03 30.62 -10.97
N ALA A 279 9.99 31.90 -10.57
CA ALA A 279 9.68 32.28 -9.20
C ALA A 279 8.36 31.60 -8.74
N PRO A 280 8.37 30.89 -7.59
CA PRO A 280 7.17 30.22 -7.10
C PRO A 280 6.03 31.20 -6.84
N LYS A 281 4.81 30.77 -7.18
CA LYS A 281 3.57 31.49 -6.88
C LYS A 281 2.92 30.90 -5.63
N HIS A 282 1.98 31.64 -5.06
CA HIS A 282 1.19 31.21 -3.92
C HIS A 282 -0.29 31.21 -4.31
N MET A 283 -1.04 30.24 -3.79
CA MET A 283 -2.47 30.07 -4.07
C MET A 283 -3.16 29.43 -2.87
N ASN A 284 -4.39 29.85 -2.60
CA ASN A 284 -5.32 29.11 -1.77
C ASN A 284 -6.09 28.13 -2.68
N VAL A 285 -5.79 26.83 -2.55
CA VAL A 285 -6.32 25.80 -3.44
C VAL A 285 -7.81 25.57 -3.19
N GLY A 286 -8.25 25.60 -1.94
CA GLY A 286 -9.65 25.44 -1.58
C GLY A 286 -10.54 26.51 -2.19
N GLN A 287 -10.11 27.78 -2.15
CA GLN A 287 -10.81 28.89 -2.80
C GLN A 287 -10.79 28.74 -4.33
N TYR A 288 -9.64 28.37 -4.91
CA TYR A 288 -9.54 28.12 -6.36
C TYR A 288 -10.53 27.03 -6.80
N VAL A 289 -10.58 25.90 -6.09
CA VAL A 289 -11.50 24.80 -6.37
C VAL A 289 -12.95 25.24 -6.21
N ALA A 290 -13.30 25.94 -5.12
CA ALA A 290 -14.65 26.43 -4.88
C ALA A 290 -15.13 27.40 -5.99
N SER A 291 -14.23 28.25 -6.52
CA SER A 291 -14.56 29.18 -7.60
C SER A 291 -14.63 28.54 -8.99
N ASN A 292 -13.95 27.41 -9.21
CA ASN A 292 -13.85 26.76 -10.54
C ASN A 292 -14.67 25.48 -10.67
N VAL A 293 -15.27 24.97 -9.59
CA VAL A 293 -16.09 23.76 -9.60
C VAL A 293 -17.50 24.12 -9.08
N PRO A 294 -18.41 24.55 -9.97
CA PRO A 294 -19.72 25.06 -9.56
C PRO A 294 -20.55 24.07 -8.74
N SER A 295 -20.38 22.76 -8.97
CA SER A 295 -21.07 21.71 -8.21
C SER A 295 -20.69 21.65 -6.73
N LEU A 296 -19.60 22.30 -6.31
CA LEU A 296 -19.19 22.38 -4.90
C LEU A 296 -19.81 23.57 -4.16
N ALA A 297 -20.45 24.51 -4.85
CA ALA A 297 -21.04 25.70 -4.23
C ALA A 297 -22.09 25.34 -3.17
N GLU A 298 -22.94 24.34 -3.44
CA GLU A 298 -23.99 23.88 -2.52
C GLU A 298 -23.44 23.34 -1.19
N PHE A 299 -22.23 22.76 -1.20
CA PHE A 299 -21.58 22.24 0.00
C PHE A 299 -20.95 23.35 0.85
N CYS A 300 -20.57 24.47 0.22
CA CYS A 300 -19.95 25.60 0.90
C CYS A 300 -21.00 26.47 1.61
N GLU A 301 -22.18 26.66 0.99
CA GLU A 301 -23.26 27.52 1.50
C GLU A 301 -23.93 26.96 2.78
N ARG A 302 -24.05 25.63 2.91
CA ARG A 302 -24.71 25.00 4.07
C ARG A 302 -23.92 25.10 5.39
N SER A 303 -22.64 25.48 5.38
CA SER A 303 -21.82 25.51 6.61
C SER A 303 -22.01 26.77 7.48
N GLY A 304 -22.76 27.77 7.00
CA GLY A 304 -23.10 28.98 7.77
C GLY A 304 -21.92 29.89 8.13
N LYS A 305 -20.68 29.52 7.78
CA LYS A 305 -19.48 30.34 7.95
C LYS A 305 -19.00 30.84 6.59
N SER A 306 -18.84 32.15 6.49
CA SER A 306 -18.21 32.88 5.38
C SER A 306 -17.12 32.04 4.69
N GLN A 307 -17.29 31.79 3.37
CA GLN A 307 -16.28 31.37 2.39
C GLN A 307 -14.99 30.74 2.97
N ASP A 308 -15.15 29.71 3.80
CA ASP A 308 -13.98 29.04 4.38
C ASP A 308 -13.44 28.13 3.29
N SER A 309 -12.31 28.52 2.69
CA SER A 309 -11.58 27.71 1.69
C SER A 309 -11.38 26.26 2.13
N ALA A 310 -11.31 25.99 3.44
CA ALA A 310 -11.20 24.65 3.98
C ALA A 310 -12.48 23.80 3.81
N SER A 311 -13.65 24.43 3.66
CA SER A 311 -14.94 23.73 3.57
C SER A 311 -15.07 22.89 2.30
N ALA A 312 -14.65 23.42 1.14
CA ALA A 312 -14.70 22.71 -0.14
C ALA A 312 -13.78 21.48 -0.15
N LEU A 313 -12.55 21.62 0.36
CA LEU A 313 -11.60 20.51 0.45
C LEU A 313 -12.05 19.45 1.47
N LYS A 314 -12.62 19.87 2.61
CA LYS A 314 -13.22 18.95 3.60
C LYS A 314 -14.42 18.19 3.02
N ALA A 315 -15.26 18.85 2.21
CA ALA A 315 -16.37 18.20 1.52
C ALA A 315 -15.85 17.15 0.53
N LEU A 316 -14.86 17.49 -0.29
CA LEU A 316 -14.22 16.53 -1.20
C LEU A 316 -13.60 15.36 -0.45
N ALA A 317 -12.87 15.61 0.63
CA ALA A 317 -12.30 14.54 1.46
C ALA A 317 -13.39 13.62 2.05
N SER A 318 -14.51 14.20 2.51
CA SER A 318 -15.66 13.43 3.02
C SER A 318 -16.29 12.57 1.92
N VAL A 319 -16.43 13.11 0.71
CA VAL A 319 -16.93 12.35 -0.45
C VAL A 319 -15.96 11.23 -0.80
N MET A 320 -14.65 11.48 -0.83
CA MET A 320 -13.63 10.47 -1.09
C MET A 320 -13.72 9.31 -0.11
N LEU A 321 -13.93 9.58 1.17
CA LEU A 321 -14.11 8.54 2.20
C LEU A 321 -15.43 7.78 2.01
N SER A 322 -16.51 8.46 1.60
CA SER A 322 -17.84 7.86 1.45
C SER A 322 -17.98 6.94 0.23
N ILE A 323 -17.10 7.08 -0.77
CA ILE A 323 -17.10 6.24 -1.98
C ILE A 323 -16.12 5.06 -1.91
N GLN A 324 -15.46 4.87 -0.76
CA GLN A 324 -14.77 3.62 -0.42
C GLN A 324 -15.84 2.56 -0.10
N ARG A 325 -15.73 1.36 -0.68
CA ARG A 325 -16.77 0.31 -0.64
C ARG A 325 -16.19 -1.08 -0.55
#